data_AF-A0A7C3BKZ0-F1
#
_entry.id   AF-A0A7C3BKZ0-F1
#
_cell.length_a   1.000
_cell.length_b   1.000
_cell.length_c   1.000
_cell.angle_alpha   90.00
_cell.angle_beta   90.00
_cell.angle_gamma   90.00
#
_symmetry.space_group_name_H-M   'P 1'
#
loop_
_entity.id
_entity.type
_entity.pdbx_description
1 polymer ?
#
loop_
_entity_poly.entity_id
_entity_poly.type
_entity_poly.pdbx_seq_one_letter_code
_entity_poly.pdbx_strand_id
1 'polypeptide(L)'
;MDQNQIEAIVQAVLNELKKKEAPAAPAASAPAPARPQGRKTDALIIDLPDPTAPERRNAIGVKNPMDLEGLHNLKSTTPARIGAGRAGPRPRTVSWLLFQADHGVTQDAIYGEVKQAVLDQFGLFTVQTMVKDKEEYLLRPDLGRKLTPEAKMLIDQKCVKKPQVQIVVGDGLSAAAINNNLPHIFPVIQQGLEASNISMGTPFFIKFARVGVINDVNTVIGADVVVILIGERPGLGVADAMSAYMGWRPGPGKSDAQRDVICMITNNGGLNPLEAGAYVVELIKKILKHQASGVELKLKTQEEITENPSSDVL
;
A
#
# COMPACT_ATOMS: atom_id res chain seq x y z
N MET A 1 40.19 -29.93 -9.49
CA MET A 1 40.31 -28.69 -8.70
C MET A 1 41.42 -28.90 -7.70
N ASP A 2 42.41 -28.01 -7.69
CA ASP A 2 43.57 -28.09 -6.81
C ASP A 2 43.16 -27.77 -5.36
N GLN A 3 43.75 -28.45 -4.38
CA GLN A 3 43.36 -28.34 -2.97
C GLN A 3 43.58 -26.91 -2.44
N ASN A 4 44.59 -26.23 -2.96
CA ASN A 4 44.88 -24.81 -2.71
C ASN A 4 43.79 -23.87 -3.26
N GLN A 5 43.12 -24.24 -4.37
CA GLN A 5 42.02 -23.44 -4.93
C GLN A 5 40.75 -23.56 -4.09
N ILE A 6 40.51 -24.73 -3.50
CA ILE A 6 39.36 -24.95 -2.62
C ILE A 6 39.53 -24.15 -1.34
N GLU A 7 40.72 -24.16 -0.73
CA GLU A 7 41.02 -23.34 0.45
C GLU A 7 40.90 -21.83 0.17
N ALA A 8 41.36 -21.37 -1.01
CA ALA A 8 41.21 -19.98 -1.40
C ALA A 8 39.74 -19.54 -1.54
N ILE A 9 38.89 -20.41 -2.10
CA ILE A 9 37.45 -20.15 -2.24
C ILE A 9 36.76 -20.15 -0.87
N VAL A 10 37.07 -21.12 -0.01
CA VAL A 10 36.53 -21.18 1.36
C VAL A 10 36.94 -19.94 2.16
N GLN A 11 38.18 -19.49 2.05
CA GLN A 11 38.65 -18.30 2.74
C GLN A 11 37.98 -17.02 2.20
N ALA A 12 37.72 -16.95 0.90
CA ALA A 12 36.98 -15.84 0.28
C ALA A 12 35.53 -15.77 0.77
N VAL A 13 34.84 -16.92 0.84
CA VAL A 13 33.47 -17.03 1.35
C VAL A 13 33.39 -16.70 2.84
N LEU A 14 34.33 -17.17 3.66
CA LEU A 14 34.39 -16.84 5.08
C LEU A 14 34.66 -15.36 5.32
N ASN A 15 35.47 -14.72 4.47
CA ASN A 15 35.69 -13.27 4.52
C ASN A 15 34.46 -12.45 4.08
N GLU A 16 33.67 -12.96 3.12
CA GLU A 16 32.40 -12.36 2.73
C GLU A 16 31.32 -12.47 3.82
N LEU A 17 31.25 -13.63 4.49
CA LEU A 17 30.32 -13.84 5.61
C LEU A 17 30.67 -12.94 6.80
N LYS A 18 31.96 -12.79 7.14
CA LYS A 18 32.41 -11.83 8.16
C LYS A 18 32.16 -10.37 7.78
N LYS A 19 32.14 -10.03 6.49
CA LYS A 19 31.72 -8.69 6.02
C LYS A 19 30.22 -8.46 6.12
N LYS A 20 29.39 -9.52 6.02
CA LYS A 20 27.93 -9.46 6.20
C LYS A 20 27.47 -9.44 7.65
N GLU A 21 28.31 -9.89 8.60
CA GLU A 21 28.03 -9.83 10.05
C GLU A 21 28.50 -8.53 10.72
N ALA A 22 29.09 -7.59 9.98
CA ALA A 22 29.29 -6.24 10.49
C ALA A 22 27.92 -5.52 10.52
N PRO A 23 27.49 -4.94 11.67
CA PRO A 23 26.24 -4.20 11.72
C PRO A 23 26.30 -3.06 10.70
N ALA A 24 25.32 -3.03 9.80
CA ALA A 24 25.10 -1.88 8.94
C ALA A 24 24.98 -0.65 9.84
N ALA A 25 25.88 0.31 9.66
CA ALA A 25 25.79 1.61 10.32
C ALA A 25 24.38 2.17 10.07
N PRO A 26 23.66 2.64 11.11
CA PRO A 26 22.37 3.25 10.90
C PRO A 26 22.54 4.41 9.92
N ALA A 27 21.70 4.42 8.88
CA ALA A 27 21.56 5.58 8.01
C ALA A 27 21.38 6.80 8.90
N ALA A 28 22.32 7.75 8.80
CA ALA A 28 22.33 8.95 9.63
C ALA A 28 20.99 9.66 9.49
N SER A 29 20.16 9.55 10.52
CA SER A 29 19.10 10.52 10.74
C SER A 29 19.77 11.89 10.84
N ALA A 30 19.18 12.88 10.18
CA ALA A 30 19.62 14.26 10.30
C ALA A 30 19.83 14.59 11.79
N PRO A 31 20.97 15.20 12.17
CA PRO A 31 21.22 15.49 13.57
C PRO A 31 20.07 16.35 14.09
N ALA A 32 19.46 15.92 15.19
CA ALA A 32 18.50 16.75 15.91
C ALA A 32 19.15 18.13 16.14
N PRO A 33 18.42 19.24 15.92
CA PRO A 33 19.00 20.56 16.09
C PRO A 33 19.58 20.66 17.50
N ALA A 34 20.85 21.05 17.59
CA ALA A 34 21.54 21.24 18.85
C ALA A 34 20.68 22.10 19.77
N ARG A 35 20.38 21.60 20.98
CA ARG A 35 19.64 22.34 22.00
C ARG A 35 20.29 23.73 22.14
N PRO A 36 19.55 24.84 21.96
CA PRO A 36 20.09 26.14 22.28
C PRO A 36 20.46 26.13 23.76
N GLN A 37 21.73 26.39 24.07
CA GLN A 37 22.14 26.67 25.44
C GLN A 37 21.54 28.03 25.85
N GLY A 38 20.27 27.99 26.23
CA GLY A 38 19.48 29.14 26.66
C GLY A 38 19.86 29.55 28.07
N ARG A 39 20.00 30.87 28.26
CA ARG A 39 20.13 31.56 29.55
C ARG A 39 19.17 30.99 30.60
N LYS A 40 19.63 30.97 31.86
CA LYS A 40 18.81 30.70 33.06
C LYS A 40 17.63 31.68 33.13
N THR A 41 16.52 31.30 32.53
CA THR A 41 15.18 31.73 32.91
C THR A 41 14.59 30.59 33.74
N ASP A 42 13.85 30.88 34.81
CA ASP A 42 13.04 29.92 35.60
C ASP A 42 11.89 29.31 34.76
N ALA A 43 12.19 28.87 33.55
CA ALA A 43 11.28 28.22 32.64
C ALA A 43 11.25 26.73 32.97
N LEU A 44 10.09 26.20 33.31
CA LEU A 44 9.84 24.77 33.46
C LEU A 44 10.36 24.02 32.23
N ILE A 45 11.46 23.27 32.39
CA ILE A 45 11.96 22.36 31.36
C ILE A 45 11.15 21.07 31.45
N ILE A 46 10.21 20.89 30.52
CA ILE A 46 9.43 19.65 30.40
C ILE A 46 10.21 18.70 29.47
N ASP A 47 11.12 17.90 30.04
CA ASP A 47 11.83 16.83 29.32
C ASP A 47 11.03 15.53 29.40
N LEU A 48 9.92 15.47 28.65
CA LEU A 48 9.11 14.26 28.52
C LEU A 48 9.73 13.34 27.47
N PRO A 49 9.95 12.05 27.76
CA PRO A 49 10.54 11.17 26.75
C PRO A 49 9.53 10.84 25.65
N ASP A 50 10.01 10.74 24.42
CA ASP A 50 9.19 10.49 23.23
C ASP A 50 8.37 9.18 23.40
N PRO A 51 7.03 9.24 23.29
CA PRO A 51 6.20 8.05 23.35
C PRO A 51 6.35 7.14 22.11
N THR A 52 6.82 7.66 20.97
CA THR A 52 6.89 6.97 19.68
C THR A 52 8.15 6.12 19.49
N ALA A 53 9.15 6.27 20.37
CA ALA A 53 10.39 5.53 20.32
C ALA A 53 10.16 4.00 20.32
N PRO A 54 10.92 3.19 19.55
CA PRO A 54 10.70 1.75 19.41
C PRO A 54 10.66 1.00 20.74
N GLU A 55 11.54 1.34 21.68
CA GLU A 55 11.61 0.71 23.01
C GLU A 55 10.32 0.96 23.79
N ARG A 56 9.73 2.15 23.65
CA ARG A 56 8.52 2.59 24.33
C ARG A 56 7.27 1.99 23.70
N ARG A 57 7.21 1.93 22.37
CA ARG A 57 6.16 1.26 21.59
C ARG A 57 6.06 -0.22 21.96
N ASN A 58 7.21 -0.86 22.11
CA ASN A 58 7.28 -2.30 22.35
C ASN A 58 7.29 -2.70 23.83
N ALA A 59 7.41 -1.74 24.76
CA ALA A 59 7.39 -2.01 26.19
C ALA A 59 6.13 -2.76 26.66
N ILE A 60 6.32 -3.67 27.61
CA ILE A 60 5.22 -4.34 28.31
C ILE A 60 4.68 -3.41 29.39
N GLY A 61 3.38 -3.14 29.29
CA GLY A 61 2.64 -2.29 30.20
C GLY A 61 1.88 -3.04 31.29
N VAL A 62 1.79 -4.37 31.25
CA VAL A 62 1.11 -5.18 32.27
C VAL A 62 1.94 -5.16 33.57
N LYS A 63 1.31 -4.82 34.69
CA LYS A 63 1.93 -4.91 36.03
C LYS A 63 1.76 -6.33 36.56
N ASN A 64 2.81 -6.91 37.11
CA ASN A 64 2.84 -8.27 37.67
C ASN A 64 2.25 -9.33 36.71
N PRO A 65 2.79 -9.45 35.48
CA PRO A 65 2.32 -10.48 34.55
C PRO A 65 2.57 -11.88 35.13
N MET A 66 1.61 -12.79 34.95
CA MET A 66 1.74 -14.19 35.39
C MET A 66 2.86 -14.91 34.63
N ASP A 67 2.97 -14.62 33.33
CA ASP A 67 4.05 -15.08 32.45
C ASP A 67 4.53 -13.87 31.62
N LEU A 68 5.70 -13.33 31.99
CA LEU A 68 6.28 -12.18 31.29
C LEU A 68 6.82 -12.60 29.92
N GLU A 69 7.43 -13.77 29.82
CA GLU A 69 8.06 -14.26 28.59
C GLU A 69 6.99 -14.59 27.54
N GLY A 70 5.94 -15.31 27.93
CA GLY A 70 4.80 -15.57 27.06
C GLY A 70 4.12 -14.30 26.56
N LEU A 71 4.06 -13.25 27.40
CA LEU A 71 3.53 -11.95 26.99
C LEU A 71 4.43 -11.23 25.98
N HIS A 72 5.75 -11.33 26.11
CA HIS A 72 6.69 -10.83 25.11
C HIS A 72 6.53 -11.57 23.77
N ASN A 73 6.46 -12.90 23.82
CA ASN A 73 6.27 -13.73 22.63
C ASN A 73 4.94 -13.38 21.94
N LEU A 74 3.84 -13.29 22.69
CA LEU A 74 2.56 -12.89 22.14
C LEU A 74 2.60 -11.49 21.51
N LYS A 75 3.28 -10.53 22.15
CA LYS A 75 3.43 -9.18 21.58
C LYS A 75 4.22 -9.18 20.27
N SER A 76 5.21 -10.06 20.11
CA SER A 76 6.00 -10.14 18.87
C SER A 76 5.23 -10.72 17.67
N THR A 77 4.13 -11.46 17.88
CA THR A 77 3.37 -12.08 16.78
C THR A 77 2.38 -11.14 16.12
N THR A 78 2.18 -9.93 16.64
CA THR A 78 1.18 -9.01 16.11
C THR A 78 1.60 -7.54 16.23
N PRO A 79 1.30 -6.71 15.22
CA PRO A 79 1.44 -5.26 15.34
C PRO A 79 0.35 -4.63 16.23
N ALA A 80 -0.68 -5.41 16.62
CA ALA A 80 -1.71 -4.93 17.52
C ALA A 80 -1.12 -4.53 18.89
N ARG A 81 -1.67 -3.48 19.49
CA ARG A 81 -1.15 -2.89 20.73
C ARG A 81 -1.56 -3.66 21.99
N ILE A 82 -1.23 -4.94 22.02
CA ILE A 82 -1.46 -5.82 23.17
C ILE A 82 -0.35 -5.66 24.23
N GLY A 83 -0.56 -6.24 25.42
CA GLY A 83 0.39 -6.13 26.53
C GLY A 83 0.53 -4.73 27.12
N ALA A 84 -0.34 -3.78 26.75
CA ALA A 84 -0.29 -2.37 27.19
C ALA A 84 -0.65 -2.16 28.69
N GLY A 85 -1.21 -3.17 29.34
CA GLY A 85 -1.70 -3.08 30.73
C GLY A 85 -2.86 -2.11 30.90
N ARG A 86 -3.11 -1.71 32.15
CA ARG A 86 -4.26 -0.87 32.53
C ARG A 86 -4.01 -0.05 33.80
N ALA A 87 -4.80 1.01 33.97
CA ALA A 87 -5.02 1.72 35.23
C ALA A 87 -6.51 1.61 35.58
N GLY A 88 -6.87 0.73 36.53
CA GLY A 88 -8.27 0.32 36.72
C GLY A 88 -8.82 -0.31 35.44
N PRO A 89 -9.98 0.16 34.92
CA PRO A 89 -10.55 -0.26 33.64
C PRO A 89 -10.08 0.59 32.42
N ARG A 90 -9.11 1.50 32.60
CA ARG A 90 -8.68 2.45 31.56
C ARG A 90 -7.28 2.13 31.02
N PRO A 91 -6.94 2.57 29.79
CA PRO A 91 -5.58 2.51 29.28
C PRO A 91 -4.59 3.23 30.21
N ARG A 92 -3.34 2.76 30.24
CA ARG A 92 -2.27 3.50 30.91
C ARG A 92 -1.97 4.79 30.16
N THR A 93 -1.53 5.83 30.87
CA THR A 93 -1.18 7.13 30.29
C THR A 93 -0.17 7.01 29.16
N VAL A 94 0.87 6.18 29.30
CA VAL A 94 1.88 5.95 28.25
C VAL A 94 1.28 5.40 26.96
N SER A 95 0.36 4.44 27.06
CA SER A 95 -0.32 3.84 25.92
C SER A 95 -1.28 4.83 25.25
N TRP A 96 -1.91 5.69 26.06
CA TRP A 96 -2.76 6.78 25.57
C TRP A 96 -1.95 7.86 24.83
N LEU A 97 -0.81 8.27 25.36
CA LEU A 97 0.06 9.25 24.70
C LEU A 97 0.60 8.73 23.36
N LEU A 98 1.04 7.47 23.30
CA LEU A 98 1.43 6.82 22.04
C LEU A 98 0.25 6.72 21.05
N PHE A 99 -0.97 6.50 21.54
CA PHE A 99 -2.16 6.52 20.70
C PHE A 99 -2.39 7.89 20.08
N GLN A 100 -2.35 8.95 20.88
CA GLN A 100 -2.52 10.32 20.41
C GLN A 100 -1.41 10.75 19.44
N ALA A 101 -0.16 10.36 19.71
CA ALA A 101 0.97 10.65 18.84
C ALA A 101 0.81 10.01 17.45
N ASP A 102 0.55 8.70 17.40
CA ASP A 102 0.31 8.01 16.13
C ASP A 102 -0.95 8.55 15.43
N HIS A 103 -1.98 8.96 16.19
CA HIS A 103 -3.16 9.56 15.60
C HIS A 103 -2.85 10.89 14.88
N GLY A 104 -1.98 11.73 15.46
CA GLY A 104 -1.50 12.95 14.81
C GLY A 104 -0.82 12.65 13.47
N VAL A 105 0.08 11.66 13.45
CA VAL A 105 0.74 11.21 12.21
C VAL A 105 -0.29 10.69 11.18
N THR A 106 -1.30 9.95 11.63
CA THR A 106 -2.39 9.49 10.75
C THR A 106 -3.18 10.65 10.15
N GLN A 107 -3.44 11.73 10.92
CA GLN A 107 -4.12 12.93 10.40
C GLN A 107 -3.29 13.62 9.33
N ASP A 108 -1.99 13.79 9.56
CA ASP A 108 -1.09 14.41 8.58
C ASP A 108 -1.01 13.60 7.28
N ALA A 109 -1.01 12.27 7.39
CA ALA A 109 -0.98 11.37 6.24
C ALA A 109 -2.19 11.54 5.29
N ILE A 110 -3.37 11.94 5.81
CA ILE A 110 -4.56 12.19 5.00
C ILE A 110 -4.31 13.31 4.00
N TYR A 111 -3.56 14.34 4.39
CA TYR A 111 -3.27 15.53 3.59
C TYR A 111 -2.01 15.39 2.72
N GLY A 112 -1.33 14.24 2.77
CA GLY A 112 -0.18 13.97 1.90
C GLY A 112 -0.54 13.99 0.42
N GLU A 113 0.44 14.33 -0.41
CA GLU A 113 0.33 14.35 -1.87
C GLU A 113 1.30 13.35 -2.53
N VAL A 114 0.91 12.86 -3.71
CA VAL A 114 1.76 11.95 -4.50
C VAL A 114 2.87 12.78 -5.12
N LYS A 115 4.12 12.34 -4.96
CA LYS A 115 5.30 13.05 -5.45
C LYS A 115 5.33 12.99 -6.96
N GLN A 116 5.51 14.15 -7.61
CA GLN A 116 5.60 14.22 -9.07
C GLN A 116 6.69 13.30 -9.64
N ALA A 117 7.84 13.18 -8.97
CA ALA A 117 8.91 12.27 -9.37
C ALA A 117 8.48 10.80 -9.49
N VAL A 118 7.52 10.34 -8.68
CA VAL A 118 6.97 8.97 -8.76
C VAL A 118 6.09 8.82 -10.01
N LEU A 119 5.34 9.86 -10.38
CA LEU A 119 4.53 9.87 -11.59
C LEU A 119 5.39 9.90 -12.85
N ASP A 120 6.42 10.75 -12.84
CA ASP A 120 7.36 10.94 -13.95
C ASP A 120 8.14 9.65 -14.25
N GLN A 121 8.50 8.88 -13.21
CA GLN A 121 9.18 7.58 -13.35
C GLN A 121 8.42 6.61 -14.29
N PHE A 122 7.09 6.70 -14.31
CA PHE A 122 6.22 5.81 -15.09
C PHE A 122 5.47 6.55 -16.21
N GLY A 123 5.84 7.80 -16.51
CA GLY A 123 5.22 8.60 -17.56
C GLY A 123 3.72 8.87 -17.32
N LEU A 124 3.28 8.88 -16.06
CA LEU A 124 1.87 9.02 -15.71
C LEU A 124 1.45 10.48 -15.82
N PHE A 125 0.74 10.84 -16.90
CA PHE A 125 0.10 12.15 -16.95
C PHE A 125 -1.06 12.21 -15.95
N THR A 126 -1.31 13.41 -15.43
CA THR A 126 -2.33 13.64 -14.40
C THR A 126 -3.65 14.08 -15.02
N VAL A 127 -4.73 13.46 -14.58
CA VAL A 127 -6.12 13.92 -14.75
C VAL A 127 -6.77 14.11 -13.38
N GLN A 128 -7.91 14.78 -13.33
CA GLN A 128 -8.62 15.07 -12.09
C GLN A 128 -10.08 14.62 -12.17
N THR A 129 -10.62 14.19 -11.03
CA THR A 129 -12.07 13.98 -10.88
C THR A 129 -12.82 15.30 -10.77
N MET A 130 -14.15 15.27 -10.66
CA MET A 130 -14.98 16.46 -10.46
C MET A 130 -14.73 17.19 -9.12
N VAL A 131 -13.84 16.67 -8.29
CA VAL A 131 -13.47 17.25 -7.00
C VAL A 131 -12.50 18.42 -7.21
N LYS A 132 -12.77 19.54 -6.54
CA LYS A 132 -11.94 20.75 -6.62
C LYS A 132 -10.74 20.75 -5.66
N ASP A 133 -10.93 20.24 -4.45
CA ASP A 133 -9.95 20.29 -3.35
C ASP A 133 -10.09 19.11 -2.39
N LYS A 134 -9.16 19.03 -1.43
CA LYS A 134 -9.09 17.91 -0.47
C LYS A 134 -10.28 17.87 0.49
N GLU A 135 -10.84 19.01 0.88
CA GLU A 135 -12.00 19.03 1.78
C GLU A 135 -13.23 18.46 1.08
N GLU A 136 -13.49 18.91 -0.15
CA GLU A 136 -14.56 18.36 -0.98
C GLU A 136 -14.32 16.87 -1.25
N TYR A 137 -13.09 16.45 -1.49
CA TYR A 137 -12.76 15.04 -1.70
C TYR A 137 -13.21 14.14 -0.53
N LEU A 138 -13.03 14.61 0.70
CA LEU A 138 -13.39 13.85 1.91
C LEU A 138 -14.91 13.80 2.12
N LEU A 139 -15.63 14.87 1.77
CA LEU A 139 -17.07 15.01 1.99
C LEU A 139 -17.95 14.54 0.81
N ARG A 140 -17.40 14.51 -0.41
CA ARG A 140 -18.13 14.25 -1.67
C ARG A 140 -17.55 13.05 -2.42
N PRO A 141 -17.74 11.82 -1.90
CA PRO A 141 -17.27 10.61 -2.57
C PRO A 141 -17.93 10.40 -3.94
N ASP A 142 -19.10 10.98 -4.19
CA ASP A 142 -19.80 10.93 -5.47
C ASP A 142 -19.05 11.68 -6.58
N LEU A 143 -18.40 12.81 -6.27
CA LEU A 143 -17.61 13.60 -7.22
C LEU A 143 -16.28 12.90 -7.54
N GLY A 144 -15.65 12.27 -6.53
CA GLY A 144 -14.42 11.50 -6.73
C GLY A 144 -14.60 10.22 -7.58
N ARG A 145 -15.83 9.86 -7.94
CA ARG A 145 -16.16 8.76 -8.86
C ARG A 145 -16.37 9.21 -10.31
N LYS A 146 -16.22 10.50 -10.61
CA LYS A 146 -16.50 11.09 -11.93
C LYS A 146 -15.31 11.91 -12.40
N LEU A 147 -14.91 11.76 -13.65
CA LEU A 147 -13.89 12.58 -14.30
C LEU A 147 -14.48 13.93 -14.71
N THR A 148 -13.63 14.96 -14.72
CA THR A 148 -13.99 16.23 -15.37
C THR A 148 -14.13 16.05 -16.89
N PRO A 149 -14.88 16.92 -17.59
CA PRO A 149 -14.92 16.92 -19.06
C PRO A 149 -13.53 17.01 -19.68
N GLU A 150 -12.66 17.86 -19.12
CA GLU A 150 -11.28 18.07 -19.59
C GLU A 150 -10.45 16.80 -19.40
N ALA A 151 -10.59 16.10 -18.28
CA ALA A 151 -9.96 14.81 -18.05
C ALA A 151 -10.39 13.76 -19.08
N LYS A 152 -11.69 13.70 -19.40
CA LYS A 152 -12.20 12.77 -20.43
C LYS A 152 -11.62 13.07 -21.80
N MET A 153 -11.55 14.35 -22.19
CA MET A 153 -10.93 14.76 -23.46
C MET A 153 -9.44 14.39 -23.49
N LEU A 154 -8.70 14.61 -22.40
CA LEU A 154 -7.28 14.30 -22.35
C LEU A 154 -7.02 12.78 -22.44
N ILE A 155 -7.82 11.97 -21.74
CA ILE A 155 -7.78 10.50 -21.84
C ILE A 155 -8.12 10.07 -23.27
N ASP A 156 -9.13 10.70 -23.89
CA ASP A 156 -9.53 10.37 -25.25
C ASP A 156 -8.41 10.57 -26.27
N GLN A 157 -7.65 11.66 -26.11
CA GLN A 157 -6.53 12.03 -26.98
C GLN A 157 -5.27 11.20 -26.74
N LYS A 158 -4.94 10.87 -25.48
CA LYS A 158 -3.63 10.26 -25.14
C LYS A 158 -3.66 8.74 -25.02
N CYS A 159 -4.80 8.14 -24.73
CA CYS A 159 -4.86 6.72 -24.39
C CYS A 159 -5.21 5.83 -25.58
N VAL A 160 -4.57 4.66 -25.63
CA VAL A 160 -4.96 3.56 -26.51
C VAL A 160 -6.41 3.14 -26.23
N LYS A 161 -7.19 2.93 -27.29
CA LYS A 161 -8.59 2.50 -27.20
C LYS A 161 -8.71 0.99 -27.21
N LYS A 162 -9.68 0.48 -26.44
CA LYS A 162 -10.02 -0.94 -26.34
C LYS A 162 -8.83 -1.87 -26.04
N PRO A 163 -7.94 -1.54 -25.07
CA PRO A 163 -6.93 -2.49 -24.62
C PRO A 163 -7.60 -3.64 -23.85
N GLN A 164 -6.94 -4.79 -23.73
CA GLN A 164 -7.42 -5.84 -22.83
C GLN A 164 -7.38 -5.39 -21.36
N VAL A 165 -6.32 -4.66 -20.97
CA VAL A 165 -6.13 -4.20 -19.59
C VAL A 165 -5.78 -2.72 -19.59
N GLN A 166 -6.49 -1.93 -18.79
CA GLN A 166 -6.15 -0.56 -18.48
C GLN A 166 -5.76 -0.45 -17.00
N ILE A 167 -4.53 0.00 -16.73
CA ILE A 167 -4.09 0.32 -15.36
C ILE A 167 -4.22 1.83 -15.14
N VAL A 168 -4.84 2.23 -14.03
CA VAL A 168 -4.87 3.62 -13.57
C VAL A 168 -4.38 3.69 -12.13
N VAL A 169 -3.79 4.83 -11.77
CA VAL A 169 -3.29 5.06 -10.41
C VAL A 169 -4.08 6.22 -9.79
N GLY A 170 -4.59 6.05 -8.59
CA GLY A 170 -5.28 7.10 -7.84
C GLY A 170 -4.58 7.39 -6.53
N ASP A 171 -4.51 8.66 -6.12
CA ASP A 171 -4.04 9.02 -4.77
C ASP A 171 -4.86 8.30 -3.68
N GLY A 172 -6.18 8.25 -3.84
CA GLY A 172 -7.05 7.66 -2.85
C GLY A 172 -7.04 8.47 -1.55
N LEU A 173 -7.06 7.80 -0.41
CA LEU A 173 -7.03 8.45 0.90
C LEU A 173 -5.62 8.56 1.48
N SER A 174 -4.62 7.94 0.83
CA SER A 174 -3.23 8.01 1.26
C SER A 174 -2.28 8.12 0.06
N ALA A 175 -1.65 9.28 -0.08
CA ALA A 175 -0.58 9.43 -1.06
C ALA A 175 0.69 8.64 -0.70
N ALA A 176 0.94 8.39 0.58
CA ALA A 176 2.09 7.60 1.04
C ALA A 176 2.03 6.18 0.46
N ALA A 177 0.84 5.61 0.33
CA ALA A 177 0.64 4.30 -0.28
C ALA A 177 1.13 4.26 -1.73
N ILE A 178 0.83 5.30 -2.51
CA ILE A 178 1.28 5.38 -3.90
C ILE A 178 2.79 5.62 -3.97
N ASN A 179 3.28 6.59 -3.20
CA ASN A 179 4.70 6.96 -3.18
C ASN A 179 5.61 5.77 -2.82
N ASN A 180 5.18 4.94 -1.86
CA ASN A 180 6.00 3.85 -1.34
C ASN A 180 5.84 2.55 -2.13
N ASN A 181 4.65 2.23 -2.65
CA ASN A 181 4.41 0.91 -3.23
C ASN A 181 4.38 0.91 -4.76
N LEU A 182 3.99 2.01 -5.41
CA LEU A 182 3.89 2.06 -6.88
C LEU A 182 5.22 1.71 -7.57
N PRO A 183 6.38 2.21 -7.10
CA PRO A 183 7.68 1.86 -7.69
C PRO A 183 8.01 0.37 -7.69
N HIS A 184 7.39 -0.40 -6.80
CA HIS A 184 7.64 -1.83 -6.65
C HIS A 184 6.60 -2.66 -7.41
N ILE A 185 5.31 -2.35 -7.27
CA ILE A 185 4.23 -3.17 -7.85
C ILE A 185 4.06 -2.96 -9.36
N PHE A 186 4.19 -1.72 -9.84
CA PHE A 186 3.84 -1.38 -11.23
C PHE A 186 4.74 -2.09 -12.27
N PRO A 187 6.08 -2.14 -12.10
CA PRO A 187 6.95 -2.89 -13.02
C PRO A 187 6.60 -4.38 -13.11
N VAL A 188 6.23 -5.01 -11.97
CA VAL A 188 5.85 -6.43 -11.93
C VAL A 188 4.57 -6.67 -12.73
N ILE A 189 3.56 -5.80 -12.58
CA ILE A 189 2.32 -5.89 -13.36
C ILE A 189 2.63 -5.74 -14.85
N GLN A 190 3.39 -4.71 -15.23
CA GLN A 190 3.71 -4.43 -16.61
C GLN A 190 4.44 -5.63 -17.27
N GLN A 191 5.48 -6.15 -16.62
CA GLN A 191 6.25 -7.29 -17.11
C GLN A 191 5.39 -8.57 -17.17
N GLY A 192 4.53 -8.81 -16.18
CA GLY A 192 3.67 -9.98 -16.15
C GLY A 192 2.60 -9.97 -17.25
N LEU A 193 2.04 -8.80 -17.58
CA LEU A 193 1.12 -8.64 -18.70
C LEU A 193 1.82 -8.84 -20.04
N GLU A 194 3.00 -8.26 -20.22
CA GLU A 194 3.83 -8.41 -21.42
C GLU A 194 4.21 -9.87 -21.66
N ALA A 195 4.72 -10.56 -20.63
CA ALA A 195 5.07 -11.98 -20.71
C ALA A 195 3.87 -12.88 -21.04
N SER A 196 2.65 -12.43 -20.74
CA SER A 196 1.40 -13.15 -21.02
C SER A 196 0.77 -12.75 -22.37
N ASN A 197 1.42 -11.90 -23.17
CA ASN A 197 0.89 -11.31 -24.40
C ASN A 197 -0.48 -10.62 -24.20
N ILE A 198 -0.69 -10.01 -23.02
CA ILE A 198 -1.92 -9.25 -22.72
C ILE A 198 -1.64 -7.78 -23.00
N SER A 199 -2.44 -7.18 -23.89
CA SER A 199 -2.31 -5.77 -24.23
C SER A 199 -2.66 -4.85 -23.06
N MET A 200 -1.73 -3.97 -22.70
CA MET A 200 -1.90 -2.92 -21.69
C MET A 200 -2.13 -1.57 -22.37
N GLY A 201 -3.15 -0.82 -21.90
CA GLY A 201 -3.42 0.56 -22.31
C GLY A 201 -2.43 1.55 -21.71
N THR A 202 -2.54 2.81 -22.13
CA THR A 202 -1.68 3.91 -21.63
C THR A 202 -2.01 4.20 -20.15
N PRO A 203 -1.08 4.01 -19.20
CA PRO A 203 -1.36 4.25 -17.79
C PRO A 203 -1.37 5.76 -17.49
N PHE A 204 -2.15 6.17 -16.48
CA PHE A 204 -2.21 7.57 -16.04
C PHE A 204 -2.64 7.69 -14.58
N PHE A 205 -2.43 8.88 -14.02
CA PHE A 205 -2.73 9.22 -12.64
C PHE A 205 -4.02 10.03 -12.53
N ILE A 206 -4.87 9.68 -11.56
CA ILE A 206 -6.15 10.34 -11.29
C ILE A 206 -6.07 10.98 -9.89
N LYS A 207 -6.07 12.31 -9.84
CA LYS A 207 -6.13 13.06 -8.59
C LYS A 207 -7.55 13.05 -8.02
N PHE A 208 -7.67 12.91 -6.70
CA PHE A 208 -8.93 12.79 -5.96
C PHE A 208 -9.78 11.60 -6.41
N ALA A 209 -9.14 10.45 -6.62
CA ALA A 209 -9.80 9.26 -7.14
C ALA A 209 -10.54 8.47 -6.05
N ARG A 210 -11.77 8.05 -6.35
CA ARG A 210 -12.45 6.95 -5.65
C ARG A 210 -12.50 5.74 -6.56
N VAL A 211 -12.55 4.54 -5.98
CA VAL A 211 -12.59 3.26 -6.73
C VAL A 211 -13.59 3.27 -7.89
N GLY A 212 -14.79 3.85 -7.67
CA GLY A 212 -15.84 3.91 -8.69
C GLY A 212 -15.48 4.70 -9.96
N VAL A 213 -14.42 5.51 -9.96
CA VAL A 213 -13.96 6.27 -11.13
C VAL A 213 -13.62 5.37 -12.32
N ILE A 214 -13.25 4.11 -12.09
CA ILE A 214 -12.97 3.15 -13.16
C ILE A 214 -14.17 2.93 -14.10
N ASN A 215 -15.40 3.09 -13.59
CA ASN A 215 -16.60 3.02 -14.41
C ASN A 215 -16.64 4.17 -15.43
N ASP A 216 -16.26 5.37 -14.99
CA ASP A 216 -16.29 6.58 -15.82
C ASP A 216 -15.10 6.62 -16.79
N VAL A 217 -13.91 6.21 -16.33
CA VAL A 217 -12.73 5.97 -17.17
C VAL A 217 -13.08 5.04 -18.35
N ASN A 218 -13.78 3.94 -18.07
CA ASN A 218 -14.04 2.95 -19.10
C ASN A 218 -15.09 3.38 -20.14
N THR A 219 -15.90 4.40 -19.86
CA THR A 219 -16.78 5.00 -20.88
C THR A 219 -16.00 5.64 -22.03
N VAL A 220 -14.74 6.02 -21.78
CA VAL A 220 -13.85 6.66 -22.75
C VAL A 220 -12.89 5.65 -23.38
N ILE A 221 -12.34 4.74 -22.59
CA ILE A 221 -11.27 3.82 -23.04
C ILE A 221 -11.82 2.54 -23.66
N GLY A 222 -12.88 1.97 -23.09
CA GLY A 222 -13.50 0.72 -23.54
C GLY A 222 -12.62 -0.51 -23.35
N ALA A 223 -11.84 -0.59 -22.26
CA ALA A 223 -11.02 -1.75 -21.92
C ALA A 223 -11.85 -2.95 -21.44
N ASP A 224 -11.31 -4.15 -21.63
CA ASP A 224 -11.90 -5.39 -21.11
C ASP A 224 -11.74 -5.50 -19.58
N VAL A 225 -10.59 -5.12 -19.03
CA VAL A 225 -10.33 -5.04 -17.59
C VAL A 225 -9.79 -3.66 -17.26
N VAL A 226 -10.32 -3.02 -16.21
CA VAL A 226 -9.72 -1.81 -15.64
C VAL A 226 -9.27 -2.11 -14.23
N VAL A 227 -8.00 -1.82 -13.93
CA VAL A 227 -7.39 -1.94 -12.61
C VAL A 227 -7.08 -0.54 -12.10
N ILE A 228 -7.46 -0.24 -10.87
CA ILE A 228 -7.03 0.96 -10.15
C ILE A 228 -6.16 0.57 -8.96
N LEU A 229 -4.93 1.09 -8.96
CA LEU A 229 -4.03 1.09 -7.81
C LEU A 229 -4.31 2.36 -7.00
N ILE A 230 -4.77 2.23 -5.76
CA ILE A 230 -5.29 3.35 -4.98
C ILE A 230 -4.87 3.27 -3.52
N GLY A 231 -4.50 4.42 -2.94
CA GLY A 231 -4.16 4.52 -1.53
C GLY A 231 -5.38 4.31 -0.64
N GLU A 232 -5.24 3.43 0.35
CA GLU A 232 -6.29 3.17 1.33
C GLU A 232 -6.40 4.29 2.37
N ARG A 233 -7.39 4.19 3.26
CA ARG A 233 -7.49 5.07 4.41
C ARG A 233 -6.27 4.83 5.33
N PRO A 234 -5.52 5.88 5.71
CA PRO A 234 -4.44 5.74 6.68
C PRO A 234 -4.94 5.10 7.99
N GLY A 235 -4.29 4.01 8.38
CA GLY A 235 -4.50 3.35 9.66
C GLY A 235 -3.68 4.00 10.77
N LEU A 236 -3.91 3.55 12.00
CA LEU A 236 -3.09 3.95 13.14
C LEU A 236 -1.73 3.24 13.05
N GLY A 237 -0.67 3.98 12.70
CA GLY A 237 0.70 3.46 12.58
C GLY A 237 1.06 2.84 11.22
N VAL A 238 0.10 2.62 10.32
CA VAL A 238 0.36 2.22 8.92
C VAL A 238 -0.39 3.17 8.00
N ALA A 239 0.35 4.06 7.36
CA ALA A 239 -0.21 5.07 6.47
C ALA A 239 -0.09 4.69 4.99
N ASP A 240 0.70 3.68 4.64
CA ASP A 240 1.08 3.40 3.25
C ASP A 240 0.45 2.14 2.67
N ALA A 241 -0.70 1.70 3.17
CA ALA A 241 -1.43 0.59 2.57
C ALA A 241 -2.08 1.01 1.23
N MET A 242 -1.80 0.24 0.17
CA MET A 242 -2.42 0.36 -1.15
C MET A 242 -3.41 -0.80 -1.37
N SER A 243 -4.45 -0.54 -2.16
CA SER A 243 -5.33 -1.56 -2.71
C SER A 243 -5.27 -1.57 -4.24
N ALA A 244 -5.45 -2.75 -4.84
CA ALA A 244 -5.72 -2.92 -6.26
C ALA A 244 -7.17 -3.38 -6.44
N TYR A 245 -8.00 -2.54 -7.05
CA TYR A 245 -9.36 -2.92 -7.44
C TYR A 245 -9.43 -3.15 -8.93
N MET A 246 -10.16 -4.17 -9.37
CA MET A 246 -10.28 -4.49 -10.79
C MET A 246 -11.68 -4.96 -11.16
N GLY A 247 -12.12 -4.60 -12.36
CA GLY A 247 -13.43 -4.99 -12.87
C GLY A 247 -13.37 -5.38 -14.34
N TRP A 248 -14.19 -6.36 -14.71
CA TRP A 248 -14.50 -6.72 -16.07
C TRP A 248 -15.48 -5.72 -16.68
N ARG A 249 -15.06 -5.06 -17.77
CA ARG A 249 -15.77 -4.03 -18.52
C ARG A 249 -16.57 -3.10 -17.60
N PRO A 250 -15.92 -2.43 -16.62
CA PRO A 250 -16.62 -1.58 -15.69
C PRO A 250 -17.35 -0.46 -16.45
N GLY A 251 -18.41 0.09 -15.85
CA GLY A 251 -19.24 1.07 -16.54
C GLY A 251 -20.40 1.58 -15.69
N PRO A 252 -21.19 2.52 -16.22
CA PRO A 252 -22.37 3.05 -15.53
C PRO A 252 -23.29 1.93 -15.03
N GLY A 253 -23.78 2.06 -13.80
CA GLY A 253 -24.64 1.06 -13.16
C GLY A 253 -23.91 -0.10 -12.48
N LYS A 254 -22.60 -0.32 -12.73
CA LYS A 254 -21.82 -1.35 -12.00
C LYS A 254 -21.39 -0.83 -10.62
N SER A 255 -21.60 -1.66 -9.60
CA SER A 255 -21.29 -1.41 -8.19
C SER A 255 -19.96 -2.06 -7.78
N ASP A 256 -19.65 -1.99 -6.49
CA ASP A 256 -18.46 -2.62 -5.91
C ASP A 256 -18.56 -4.16 -5.93
N ALA A 257 -19.78 -4.73 -5.99
CA ALA A 257 -19.99 -6.18 -6.09
C ALA A 257 -19.46 -6.78 -7.39
N GLN A 258 -19.28 -5.98 -8.44
CA GLN A 258 -18.69 -6.38 -9.71
C GLN A 258 -17.17 -6.13 -9.77
N ARG A 259 -16.51 -5.95 -8.63
CA ARG A 259 -15.07 -5.72 -8.57
C ARG A 259 -14.41 -6.75 -7.68
N ASP A 260 -13.23 -7.18 -8.11
CA ASP A 260 -12.29 -7.89 -7.25
C ASP A 260 -11.34 -6.89 -6.59
N VAL A 261 -10.80 -7.27 -5.44
CA VAL A 261 -9.88 -6.43 -4.66
C VAL A 261 -8.77 -7.27 -4.06
N ILE A 262 -7.55 -6.74 -4.15
CA ILE A 262 -6.41 -7.13 -3.32
C ILE A 262 -6.11 -5.92 -2.44
N CYS A 263 -6.28 -6.07 -1.13
CA CYS A 263 -6.09 -4.99 -0.16
C CYS A 263 -4.85 -5.22 0.70
N MET A 264 -4.52 -4.19 1.50
CA MET A 264 -3.41 -4.21 2.44
C MET A 264 -2.07 -4.53 1.77
N ILE A 265 -1.82 -3.93 0.60
CA ILE A 265 -0.53 -4.03 -0.09
C ILE A 265 0.42 -3.02 0.57
N THR A 266 1.36 -3.52 1.36
CA THR A 266 2.36 -2.74 2.09
C THR A 266 3.45 -3.65 2.63
N ASN A 267 4.67 -3.12 2.78
CA ASN A 267 5.75 -3.80 3.50
C ASN A 267 5.57 -3.80 5.04
N ASN A 268 4.59 -3.05 5.56
CA ASN A 268 4.36 -2.86 6.99
C ASN A 268 3.29 -3.80 7.55
N GLY A 269 3.45 -5.11 7.31
CA GLY A 269 2.55 -6.15 7.84
C GLY A 269 1.36 -6.50 6.94
N GLY A 270 1.47 -6.22 5.64
CA GLY A 270 0.50 -6.59 4.61
C GLY A 270 1.11 -7.50 3.54
N LEU A 271 0.44 -7.58 2.39
CA LEU A 271 0.96 -8.28 1.22
C LEU A 271 2.10 -7.45 0.60
N ASN A 272 3.25 -8.08 0.37
CA ASN A 272 4.39 -7.41 -0.23
C ASN A 272 4.03 -6.87 -1.64
N PRO A 273 4.44 -5.64 -2.02
CA PRO A 273 4.08 -5.06 -3.32
C PRO A 273 4.54 -5.88 -4.55
N LEU A 274 5.67 -6.57 -4.48
CA LEU A 274 6.16 -7.41 -5.58
C LEU A 274 5.26 -8.64 -5.77
N GLU A 275 4.95 -9.32 -4.67
CA GLU A 275 4.05 -10.48 -4.64
C GLU A 275 2.63 -10.08 -5.05
N ALA A 276 2.14 -8.94 -4.55
CA ALA A 276 0.86 -8.37 -4.96
C ALA A 276 0.79 -8.11 -6.46
N GLY A 277 1.88 -7.66 -7.08
CA GLY A 277 1.95 -7.47 -8.53
C GLY A 277 1.72 -8.77 -9.30
N ALA A 278 2.33 -9.88 -8.86
CA ALA A 278 2.11 -11.19 -9.45
C ALA A 278 0.64 -11.66 -9.26
N TYR A 279 0.09 -11.49 -8.06
CA TYR A 279 -1.33 -11.82 -7.81
C TYR A 279 -2.29 -10.99 -8.66
N VAL A 280 -2.01 -9.71 -8.87
CA VAL A 280 -2.80 -8.85 -9.78
C VAL A 280 -2.80 -9.43 -11.19
N VAL A 281 -1.65 -9.85 -11.72
CA VAL A 281 -1.54 -10.44 -13.07
C VAL A 281 -2.34 -11.74 -13.18
N GLU A 282 -2.23 -12.64 -12.20
CA GLU A 282 -3.00 -13.89 -12.20
C GLU A 282 -4.51 -13.65 -12.11
N LEU A 283 -4.94 -12.69 -11.29
CA LEU A 283 -6.35 -12.32 -11.19
C LEU A 283 -6.86 -11.68 -12.48
N ILE A 284 -6.07 -10.86 -13.16
CA ILE A 284 -6.40 -10.31 -14.49
C ILE A 284 -6.60 -11.44 -15.51
N LYS A 285 -5.69 -12.42 -15.58
CA LYS A 285 -5.83 -13.59 -16.46
C LYS A 285 -7.13 -14.34 -16.17
N LYS A 286 -7.44 -14.54 -14.90
CA LYS A 286 -8.67 -15.20 -14.45
C LYS A 286 -9.92 -14.42 -14.87
N ILE A 287 -9.91 -13.09 -14.72
CA ILE A 287 -11.00 -12.21 -15.17
C ILE A 287 -11.18 -12.29 -16.69
N LEU A 288 -10.09 -12.23 -17.46
CA LEU A 288 -10.12 -12.34 -18.93
C LEU A 288 -10.66 -13.70 -19.38
N LYS A 289 -10.24 -14.81 -18.75
CA LYS A 289 -10.71 -16.17 -19.05
C LYS A 289 -12.23 -16.30 -18.87
N HIS A 290 -12.77 -15.83 -17.75
CA HIS A 290 -14.18 -16.03 -17.39
C HIS A 290 -15.10 -14.88 -17.82
N GLN A 291 -14.52 -13.78 -18.33
CA GLN A 291 -15.22 -12.57 -18.72
C GLN A 291 -16.15 -12.06 -17.61
N ALA A 292 -15.65 -12.09 -16.37
CA ALA A 292 -16.41 -11.77 -15.17
C ALA A 292 -15.48 -11.25 -14.07
N SER A 293 -16.03 -10.48 -13.14
CA SER A 293 -15.32 -9.97 -11.96
C SER A 293 -16.25 -9.90 -10.74
N GLY A 294 -15.65 -9.81 -9.56
CA GLY A 294 -16.36 -9.73 -8.29
C GLY A 294 -17.17 -10.99 -7.99
N VAL A 295 -18.40 -10.80 -7.53
CA VAL A 295 -19.28 -11.92 -7.15
C VAL A 295 -19.52 -12.89 -8.30
N GLU A 296 -19.69 -12.39 -9.53
CA GLU A 296 -19.92 -13.23 -10.71
C GLU A 296 -18.73 -14.13 -11.01
N LEU A 297 -17.51 -13.62 -10.90
CA LEU A 297 -16.29 -14.41 -11.11
C LEU A 297 -16.20 -15.56 -10.09
N LYS A 298 -16.50 -15.27 -8.82
CA LYS A 298 -16.48 -16.27 -7.76
C LYS A 298 -17.44 -17.41 -8.05
N LEU A 299 -18.68 -17.09 -8.44
CA LEU A 299 -19.70 -18.09 -8.79
C LEU A 299 -19.25 -18.98 -9.95
N LYS A 300 -18.82 -18.40 -11.07
CA LYS A 300 -18.34 -19.15 -12.25
C LYS A 300 -17.17 -20.08 -11.92
N THR A 301 -16.27 -19.64 -11.05
CA THR A 301 -15.10 -20.45 -10.69
C THR A 301 -15.42 -21.54 -9.68
N GLN A 302 -16.44 -21.37 -8.85
CA GLN A 302 -16.94 -22.44 -7.99
C GLN A 302 -17.63 -23.54 -8.81
N GLU A 303 -18.41 -23.16 -9.83
CA GLU A 303 -19.04 -24.10 -10.77
C GLU A 303 -17.98 -24.96 -11.47
N GLU A 304 -16.91 -24.35 -11.99
CA GLU A 304 -15.80 -25.08 -12.65
C GLU A 304 -15.11 -26.09 -11.72
N ILE A 305 -14.91 -25.73 -10.43
CA ILE A 305 -14.32 -26.63 -9.42
C ILE A 305 -15.27 -27.80 -9.12
N THR A 306 -16.58 -27.54 -9.03
CA THR A 306 -17.57 -28.60 -8.79
C THR A 306 -17.73 -29.55 -9.97
N GLU A 307 -17.56 -29.05 -11.20
CA GLU A 307 -17.65 -29.85 -12.43
C GLU A 307 -16.36 -30.61 -12.75
N ASN A 308 -15.20 -30.14 -12.27
CA ASN A 308 -13.90 -30.72 -12.59
C ASN A 308 -12.94 -30.73 -11.38
N PRO A 309 -13.16 -31.62 -10.38
CA PRO A 309 -12.42 -31.61 -9.11
C PRO A 309 -10.93 -31.96 -9.21
N SER A 310 -10.43 -32.34 -10.39
CA SER A 310 -9.03 -32.71 -10.66
C SER A 310 -8.14 -31.56 -11.15
N SER A 311 -8.65 -30.32 -11.26
CA SER A 311 -7.87 -29.17 -11.75
C SER A 311 -7.05 -28.42 -10.69
N ASP A 312 -7.23 -28.71 -9.40
CA ASP A 312 -6.48 -28.08 -8.31
C ASP A 312 -5.24 -28.90 -7.92
N VAL A 313 -4.16 -28.73 -8.70
CA VAL A 313 -2.79 -28.93 -8.21
C VAL A 313 -1.97 -27.71 -8.65
N LEU A 314 -2.16 -26.57 -7.99
CA LEU A 314 -1.16 -25.51 -7.83
C LEU A 314 -1.40 -24.77 -6.51
#